data_AF-A0A971WH70-F1
#
_entry.id   AF-A0A971WH70-F1
#
_cell.length_a   1.000
_cell.length_b   1.000
_cell.length_c   1.000
_cell.angle_alpha   90.00
_cell.angle_beta   90.00
_cell.angle_gamma   90.00
#
_symmetry.space_group_name_H-M   'P 1'
#
loop_
_entity.id
_entity.type
_entity.pdbx_description
1 polymer ?
#
loop_
_entity_poly.entity_id
_entity_poly.type
_entity_poly.pdbx_seq_one_letter_code
_entity_poly.pdbx_strand_id
1 'polypeptide(L)'
;MDDIPFHELEEESTTENKVVITVVGKDRIGIIAAITSCLAERQVNIEDITQKILGEYFTMILVGDISQCPVSLAELHRDLNHKGEEIGVKVYMQHASIFRAMHRI
;
A
#
# COMPACT_ATOMS: atom_id res chain seq x y z
N MET A 1 -42.49 -4.57 22.23
CA MET A 1 -41.58 -5.62 21.75
C MET A 1 -40.43 -4.87 21.15
N ASP A 2 -39.45 -4.67 22.04
CA ASP A 2 -38.51 -3.57 22.04
C ASP A 2 -37.57 -3.56 20.85
N ASP A 3 -37.18 -2.34 20.48
CA ASP A 3 -36.06 -2.02 19.62
C ASP A 3 -34.85 -2.90 19.94
N ILE A 4 -34.24 -3.48 18.90
CA ILE A 4 -32.91 -4.07 18.99
C ILE A 4 -31.91 -3.01 18.52
N PRO A 5 -31.16 -2.34 19.41
CA PRO A 5 -29.89 -1.74 19.05
C PRO A 5 -28.74 -2.69 19.42
N PHE A 6 -27.56 -2.41 18.84
CA PHE A 6 -26.25 -3.02 19.08
C PHE A 6 -25.91 -4.33 18.34
N HIS A 7 -25.19 -4.19 17.21
CA HIS A 7 -23.72 -4.15 17.29
C HIS A 7 -23.10 -3.67 15.95
N GLU A 8 -22.59 -2.43 15.93
CA GLU A 8 -21.57 -1.95 15.00
C GLU A 8 -20.22 -2.62 15.31
N LEU A 9 -20.10 -3.92 15.06
CA LEU A 9 -18.80 -4.61 15.13
C LEU A 9 -18.48 -5.20 13.78
N GLU A 10 -17.74 -4.44 12.96
CA GLU A 10 -16.72 -4.99 12.04
C GLU A 10 -15.87 -3.91 11.33
N GLU A 11 -15.40 -2.86 12.02
CA GLU A 11 -14.40 -1.92 11.44
C GLU A 11 -13.10 -1.76 12.26
N GLU A 12 -12.78 -2.70 13.15
CA GLU A 12 -11.50 -2.69 13.89
C GLU A 12 -10.55 -3.85 13.55
N SER A 13 -10.80 -4.60 12.48
CA SER A 13 -9.87 -5.65 12.05
C SER A 13 -8.72 -5.07 11.18
N THR A 14 -7.49 -5.26 11.67
CA THR A 14 -6.21 -5.38 10.93
C THR A 14 -5.46 -4.16 10.38
N THR A 15 -5.41 -2.99 11.05
CA THR A 15 -4.41 -1.96 10.69
C THR A 15 -2.94 -2.39 10.93
N GLU A 16 -2.70 -3.41 11.75
CA GLU A 16 -1.34 -3.91 12.07
C GLU A 16 -0.61 -4.58 10.91
N ASN A 17 -1.31 -4.99 9.85
CA ASN A 17 -0.71 -5.64 8.69
C ASN A 17 -0.87 -4.81 7.42
N LYS A 18 -1.13 -3.51 7.54
CA LYS A 18 -1.27 -2.63 6.37
C LYS A 18 0.01 -1.87 6.09
N VAL A 19 0.31 -1.71 4.81
CA VAL A 19 1.35 -0.81 4.31
C VAL A 19 0.75 0.18 3.34
N VAL A 20 1.28 1.40 3.35
CA VAL A 20 1.00 2.41 2.34
C VAL A 20 2.25 2.56 1.48
N ILE A 21 2.08 2.38 0.18
CA ILE A 21 3.14 2.45 -0.82
C ILE A 21 2.85 3.64 -1.72
N THR A 22 3.81 4.56 -1.84
CA THR A 22 3.75 5.71 -2.74
C THR A 22 4.80 5.54 -3.82
N VAL A 23 4.39 5.66 -5.08
CA VAL A 23 5.24 5.58 -6.26
C VAL A 23 5.18 6.91 -6.98
N VAL A 24 6.33 7.49 -7.29
CA VAL A 24 6.45 8.78 -8.00
C VAL A 24 7.54 8.70 -9.05
N GLY A 25 7.24 9.07 -10.29
CA GLY A 25 8.25 9.14 -11.35
C GLY A 25 7.69 9.73 -12.64
N LYS A 26 8.53 9.84 -13.68
CA LYS A 26 8.03 10.26 -15.00
C LYS A 26 7.13 9.18 -15.57
N ASP A 27 6.00 9.59 -16.14
CA ASP A 27 5.04 8.63 -16.67
C ASP A 27 5.66 7.78 -17.79
N ARG A 28 5.45 6.46 -17.69
CA ARG A 28 5.88 5.48 -18.69
C ARG A 28 5.01 4.23 -18.61
N ILE A 29 4.93 3.54 -19.72
CA ILE A 29 4.27 2.24 -19.80
C ILE A 29 5.00 1.25 -18.86
N GLY A 30 4.20 0.54 -18.05
CA GLY A 30 4.68 -0.57 -17.23
C GLY A 30 4.84 -0.29 -15.74
N ILE A 31 4.65 0.96 -15.26
CA ILE A 31 4.82 1.28 -13.82
C ILE A 31 3.89 0.42 -12.96
N ILE A 32 2.58 0.45 -13.25
CA ILE A 32 1.58 -0.29 -12.47
C ILE A 32 1.91 -1.78 -12.50
N ALA A 33 2.11 -2.34 -13.70
CA ALA A 33 2.40 -3.76 -13.86
C ALA A 33 3.64 -4.20 -13.07
N ALA A 34 4.74 -3.44 -13.13
CA ALA A 34 5.97 -3.76 -12.42
C ALA A 34 5.78 -3.78 -10.89
N ILE A 35 5.10 -2.78 -10.35
CA ILE A 35 4.86 -2.67 -8.91
C ILE A 35 3.87 -3.73 -8.43
N THR A 36 2.74 -3.90 -9.11
CA THR A 36 1.71 -4.86 -8.69
C THR A 36 2.18 -6.31 -8.87
N SER A 37 3.01 -6.60 -9.87
CA SER A 37 3.61 -7.94 -10.03
C SER A 37 4.57 -8.25 -8.87
N CYS A 38 5.41 -7.28 -8.48
CA CYS A 38 6.30 -7.42 -7.33
C CYS A 38 5.51 -7.69 -6.04
N LEU A 39 4.40 -6.99 -5.84
CA LEU A 39 3.49 -7.21 -4.69
C LEU A 39 2.82 -8.58 -4.73
N ALA A 40 2.32 -9.00 -5.90
CA ALA A 40 1.67 -10.29 -6.08
C ALA A 40 2.64 -11.47 -5.85
N GLU A 41 3.87 -11.37 -6.35
CA GLU A 41 4.94 -12.35 -6.09
C GLU A 41 5.29 -12.50 -4.61
N ARG A 42 5.01 -11.46 -3.81
CA ARG A 42 5.20 -11.43 -2.35
C ARG A 42 3.90 -11.63 -1.57
N GLN A 43 2.83 -12.08 -2.23
CA GLN A 43 1.53 -12.35 -1.63
C GLN A 43 0.94 -11.15 -0.85
N VAL A 44 1.22 -9.93 -1.30
CA VAL A 44 0.61 -8.72 -0.75
C VAL A 44 -0.73 -8.50 -1.42
N ASN A 45 -1.81 -8.49 -0.64
CA ASN A 45 -3.14 -8.19 -1.14
C ASN A 45 -3.30 -6.66 -1.31
N ILE A 46 -3.81 -6.21 -2.44
CA ILE A 46 -4.02 -4.79 -2.72
C ILE A 46 -5.46 -4.44 -2.34
N GLU A 47 -5.64 -3.57 -1.35
CA GLU A 47 -6.96 -3.18 -0.84
C GLU A 47 -7.47 -1.90 -1.46
N ASP A 48 -6.57 -0.95 -1.69
CA ASP A 48 -6.88 0.30 -2.34
C ASP A 48 -5.70 0.71 -3.24
N ILE A 49 -6.04 1.32 -4.36
CA ILE A 49 -5.10 1.89 -5.32
C ILE A 49 -5.69 3.18 -5.87
N THR A 50 -4.96 4.28 -5.67
CA THR A 50 -5.26 5.57 -6.28
C THR A 50 -4.07 6.03 -7.10
N GLN A 51 -4.33 6.43 -8.33
CA GLN A 51 -3.31 6.92 -9.25
C GLN A 51 -3.70 8.26 -9.87
N LYS A 52 -2.70 9.09 -10.14
CA LYS A 52 -2.89 10.41 -10.74
C LYS A 52 -1.68 10.79 -11.56
N ILE A 53 -1.94 11.49 -12.67
CA ILE A 53 -0.92 12.23 -13.41
C ILE A 53 -0.86 13.65 -12.83
N LEU A 54 0.29 14.04 -12.29
CA LEU A 54 0.57 15.38 -11.76
C LEU A 54 1.62 16.06 -12.64
N GLY A 55 1.16 16.84 -13.62
CA GLY A 55 2.04 17.41 -14.64
C GLY A 55 2.61 16.31 -15.53
N GLU A 56 3.94 16.21 -15.59
CA GLU A 56 4.64 15.13 -16.32
C GLU A 56 4.92 13.88 -15.45
N TYR A 57 4.50 13.90 -14.19
CA TYR A 57 4.79 12.84 -13.23
C TYR A 57 3.59 11.91 -13.04
N PHE A 58 3.86 10.62 -13.07
CA PHE A 58 2.97 9.59 -12.56
C PHE A 58 3.12 9.50 -11.03
N THR A 59 1.99 9.50 -10.33
CA THR A 59 1.92 9.25 -8.89
C THR A 59 0.90 8.16 -8.62
N MET A 60 1.26 7.19 -7.78
CA MET A 60 0.36 6.13 -7.35
C MET A 60 0.52 5.90 -5.85
N ILE A 61 -0.58 5.80 -5.15
CA ILE A 61 -0.66 5.44 -3.74
C ILE A 61 -1.45 4.15 -3.66
N LEU A 62 -0.92 3.20 -2.88
CA LEU A 62 -1.44 1.86 -2.78
C LEU A 62 -1.48 1.44 -1.32
N VAL A 63 -2.61 0.90 -0.88
CA VAL A 63 -2.77 0.30 0.45
C VAL A 63 -2.75 -1.21 0.27
N GLY A 64 -1.81 -1.88 0.92
CA GLY A 64 -1.63 -3.32 0.84
C GLY A 64 -1.73 -4.00 2.20
N ASP A 65 -2.33 -5.18 2.23
CA ASP A 65 -2.30 -6.10 3.37
C ASP A 65 -1.16 -7.10 3.20
N ILE A 66 -0.24 -7.10 4.15
CA ILE A 66 0.98 -7.93 4.18
C ILE A 66 0.86 -9.15 5.10
N SER A 67 -0.33 -9.50 5.57
CA SER A 67 -0.56 -10.64 6.49
C SER A 67 -0.15 -11.99 5.92
N GLN A 68 -0.18 -12.15 4.60
CA GLN A 68 0.28 -13.36 3.89
C GLN A 68 1.69 -13.20 3.29
N CYS A 69 2.35 -12.06 3.52
CA CYS A 69 3.66 -11.79 2.93
C CYS A 69 4.72 -12.70 3.59
N PRO A 70 5.44 -13.54 2.84
CA PRO A 70 6.38 -14.50 3.42
C PRO A 70 7.72 -13.86 3.79
N VAL A 71 7.96 -12.61 3.37
CA VAL A 71 9.21 -11.89 3.58
C VAL A 71 9.04 -10.79 4.63
N SER A 72 10.16 -10.35 5.21
CA SER A 72 10.14 -9.22 6.14
C SER A 72 9.74 -7.91 5.46
N LEU A 73 9.19 -6.96 6.22
CA LEU A 73 8.88 -5.62 5.71
C LEU A 73 10.12 -4.93 5.11
N ALA A 74 11.30 -5.13 5.70
CA ALA A 74 12.55 -4.56 5.22
C ALA A 74 13.01 -5.16 3.87
N GLU A 75 12.70 -6.44 3.65
CA GLU A 75 12.96 -7.13 2.39
C GLU A 75 11.97 -6.68 1.30
N LEU A 76 10.67 -6.63 1.62
CA LEU A 76 9.66 -6.06 0.72
C LEU A 76 9.99 -4.62 0.31
N HIS A 77 10.44 -3.79 1.28
CA HIS A 77 10.88 -2.42 1.01
C HIS A 77 12.05 -2.38 0.02
N ARG A 78 13.00 -3.30 0.17
CA ARG A 78 14.18 -3.38 -0.71
C ARG A 78 13.80 -3.82 -2.12
N ASP A 79 12.95 -4.84 -2.23
CA ASP A 79 12.48 -5.36 -3.51
C ASP A 79 11.71 -4.30 -4.30
N LEU A 80 10.80 -3.58 -3.63
CA LEU A 80 10.03 -2.49 -4.24
C LEU A 80 10.92 -1.32 -4.68
N ASN A 81 11.91 -0.94 -3.87
CA ASN A 81 12.86 0.10 -4.27
C ASN A 81 13.71 -0.33 -5.47
N HIS A 82 14.22 -1.56 -5.46
CA HIS A 82 14.99 -2.09 -6.58
C HIS A 82 14.15 -2.11 -7.87
N LYS A 83 12.91 -2.59 -7.79
CA LYS A 83 11.96 -2.56 -8.91
C LYS A 83 11.67 -1.13 -9.38
N GLY A 84 11.55 -0.20 -8.44
CA GLY A 84 11.36 1.23 -8.71
C GLY A 84 12.52 1.83 -9.49
N GLU A 85 13.76 1.56 -9.05
CA GLU A 85 14.99 1.99 -9.72
C GLU A 85 15.09 1.45 -11.15
N GLU A 86 14.79 0.17 -11.36
CA GLU A 86 14.78 -0.46 -12.69
C GLU A 86 13.85 0.24 -13.67
N ILE A 87 12.69 0.69 -13.19
CA ILE A 87 11.68 1.36 -14.03
C ILE A 87 11.78 2.89 -13.99
N GLY A 88 12.72 3.45 -13.23
CA GLY A 88 12.97 4.90 -13.17
C GLY A 88 11.93 5.68 -12.35
N VAL A 89 11.36 5.04 -11.32
CA VAL A 89 10.45 5.67 -10.34
C VAL A 89 11.03 5.56 -8.93
N LYS A 90 10.60 6.46 -8.04
CA LYS A 90 10.88 6.36 -6.61
C LYS A 90 9.71 5.65 -5.93
N VAL A 91 10.03 4.77 -5.00
CA VAL A 91 9.05 4.08 -4.17
C VAL A 91 9.29 4.41 -2.71
N TYR A 92 8.23 4.73 -1.99
CA TYR A 92 8.23 4.90 -0.54
C TYR A 92 7.22 3.91 0.03
N MET A 93 7.59 3.20 1.08
CA MET A 93 6.65 2.32 1.78
C MET A 93 6.68 2.63 3.27
N GLN A 94 5.50 2.73 3.85
CA GLN A 94 5.28 3.05 5.25
C GLN A 94 4.31 2.05 5.86
N HIS A 95 4.57 1.68 7.11
CA HIS A 95 3.62 0.88 7.86
C HIS A 95 2.41 1.74 8.26
N ALA A 96 1.20 1.23 8.08
CA ALA A 96 -0.01 2.02 8.30
C ALA A 96 -0.25 2.37 9.78
N SER A 97 0.46 1.72 10.72
CA SER A 97 0.42 2.08 12.14
C SER A 97 0.75 3.56 12.40
N ILE A 98 1.46 4.22 11.49
CA ILE A 98 1.79 5.64 11.56
C ILE A 98 0.52 6.51 11.46
N PHE A 99 -0.51 6.08 10.74
CA PHE A 99 -1.75 6.85 10.59
C PHE A 99 -2.63 6.84 11.85
N ARG A 100 -2.50 5.82 12.72
CA ARG A 100 -3.15 5.83 14.05
C ARG A 100 -2.57 6.87 15.00
N ALA A 101 -1.29 7.22 14.86
CA ALA A 101 -0.65 8.22 15.73
C ALA A 101 -1.17 9.65 15.45
N MET A 102 -1.69 9.93 14.25
CA MET A 102 -2.19 11.25 13.87
C MET A 102 -3.63 11.52 14.32
N HIS A 103 -4.45 10.48 14.51
CA HIS A 103 -5.85 10.58 14.99
C HIS A 103 -5.99 10.50 16.51
N ARG A 104 -4.89 10.63 17.26
CA ARG A 104 -4.90 10.62 18.74
C ARG A 104 -4.62 12.02 19.32
N ILE A 105 -5.22 13.05 18.73
CA ILE A 105 -5.18 14.45 19.20
C ILE A 105 -6.62 14.95 19.37
#